data_AF-A0A2V7QQ51-F1
#
_entry.id   AF-A0A2V7QQ51-F1
#
_cell.length_a   1.000
_cell.length_b   1.000
_cell.length_c   1.000
_cell.angle_alpha   90.00
_cell.angle_beta   90.00
_cell.angle_gamma   90.00
#
_symmetry.space_group_name_H-M   'P 1'
#
loop_
_entity.id
_entity.type
_entity.pdbx_description
1 polymer ?
#
loop_
_entity_poly.entity_id
_entity_poly.type
_entity_poly.pdbx_seq_one_letter_code
_entity_poly.pdbx_strand_id
1 'polypeptide(L)'
;MERLPERQQRHLLPRERGHCRRRHLLERSGDAGARRRGARRRPVALDGRGLRLRSLSFAGRRREARGSVECGASGGERAPRRALAQRRQGRRVRAGQPRLGGEGERQQVCHPPTLRAQCRGIHWAAGARVPGGVPQHQDPRVAVSVRAKLSTMMFLQFFIWGAWYTTIAVYMTHHGMETLTHWPYTVNPIAAIVAPFFLGLVADRYFATEKVLGVLHLVGGVVMFAVPRATGAPLVFILLLLFYNLCYMPTLGLANSLAFHHIQSQETQFPLIRVFGTIGWIIAGWFISLVLGPLTGLIPEQTAMPIYTTAIASVLLGLYSFTLPHTPPPGAGQRVSLRSIAGLDALGQLGDRPFYVFIAASLLLCIPLAAYYNFTQIFLGSAGVTKIAATQTLGQISETGFMLLMPLMFARLGVKRMLMAGMAAWVLRYALFAIAPPGAVFWLIAIGILLHGVCYDFFFVTGQIYVDKRSTPAVRGQAQGFHVLVTYGIGMLVGAQVAGNVYNRMLGGVASLT
;
A
#
# COMPACT_ATOMS: atom_id res chain seq x y z
N MET A 1 29.85 -12.62 -72.68
CA MET A 1 30.52 -13.49 -71.69
C MET A 1 29.86 -13.23 -70.34
N GLU A 2 29.02 -14.11 -69.78
CA GLU A 2 29.22 -15.53 -69.39
C GLU A 2 29.77 -15.69 -67.97
N ARG A 3 29.32 -16.67 -67.15
CA ARG A 3 28.11 -17.51 -67.22
C ARG A 3 27.79 -18.05 -65.80
N LEU A 4 26.51 -18.22 -65.46
CA LEU A 4 26.02 -19.18 -64.44
C LEU A 4 25.99 -20.61 -65.09
N PRO A 5 25.64 -21.76 -64.43
CA PRO A 5 24.85 -21.92 -63.18
C PRO A 5 25.11 -23.21 -62.33
N GLU A 6 24.14 -23.56 -61.45
CA GLU A 6 23.78 -24.92 -60.96
C GLU A 6 24.76 -25.68 -60.04
N ARG A 7 24.41 -26.72 -59.24
CA ARG A 7 23.19 -27.57 -59.02
C ARG A 7 23.22 -28.05 -57.53
N GLN A 8 22.31 -28.79 -56.86
CA GLN A 8 21.00 -29.45 -57.06
C GLN A 8 20.35 -29.57 -55.63
N GLN A 9 19.08 -29.26 -55.33
CA GLN A 9 17.85 -30.11 -55.38
C GLN A 9 18.00 -31.57 -54.87
N ARG A 10 17.03 -32.23 -54.19
CA ARG A 10 15.65 -31.91 -53.69
C ARG A 10 15.11 -33.05 -52.78
N HIS A 11 13.89 -32.83 -52.24
CA HIS A 11 12.80 -33.79 -51.87
C HIS A 11 12.68 -34.17 -50.37
N LEU A 12 11.48 -34.41 -49.78
CA LEU A 12 10.09 -33.99 -50.07
C LEU A 12 9.25 -34.15 -48.76
N LEU A 13 7.96 -33.77 -48.77
CA LEU A 13 7.02 -33.86 -47.63
C LEU A 13 6.18 -35.18 -47.67
N PRO A 14 5.01 -35.30 -47.00
CA PRO A 14 4.83 -35.89 -45.66
C PRO A 14 3.86 -37.11 -45.66
N ARG A 15 3.47 -37.66 -44.49
CA ARG A 15 2.27 -38.50 -44.14
C ARG A 15 2.53 -39.31 -42.84
N GLU A 16 1.58 -39.86 -42.05
CA GLU A 16 0.12 -39.68 -41.83
C GLU A 16 -0.25 -39.96 -40.35
N ARG A 17 -1.47 -39.54 -39.97
CA ARG A 17 -2.42 -40.03 -38.92
C ARG A 17 -1.95 -41.12 -37.91
N GLY A 18 -2.24 -40.87 -36.62
CA GLY A 18 -2.03 -41.83 -35.52
C GLY A 18 -3.25 -42.71 -35.15
N HIS A 19 -3.14 -43.48 -34.05
CA HIS A 19 -4.22 -44.30 -33.51
C HIS A 19 -4.21 -44.48 -31.99
N CYS A 20 -5.37 -44.79 -31.41
CA CYS A 20 -5.59 -44.98 -29.97
C CYS A 20 -5.04 -46.32 -29.44
N ARG A 21 -4.68 -46.35 -28.14
CA ARG A 21 -5.23 -47.36 -27.21
C ARG A 21 -5.04 -46.99 -25.73
N ARG A 22 -6.09 -47.27 -24.94
CA ARG A 22 -6.02 -47.34 -23.46
C ARG A 22 -5.29 -48.61 -23.01
N ARG A 23 -4.70 -48.58 -21.81
CA ARG A 23 -4.80 -49.70 -20.83
C ARG A 23 -4.96 -49.15 -19.41
N HIS A 24 -5.21 -50.04 -18.45
CA HIS A 24 -6.00 -49.78 -17.24
C HIS A 24 -5.57 -50.73 -16.10
N LEU A 25 -5.88 -50.38 -14.83
CA LEU A 25 -5.77 -51.23 -13.61
C LEU A 25 -4.31 -51.46 -13.10
N LEU A 26 -3.95 -51.48 -11.81
CA LEU A 26 -4.48 -52.17 -10.59
C LEU A 26 -4.27 -53.70 -10.66
N GLU A 27 -3.73 -54.43 -9.66
CA GLU A 27 -3.23 -54.14 -8.29
C GLU A 27 -1.77 -54.70 -8.11
N ARG A 28 -1.17 -55.17 -6.99
CA ARG A 28 -1.53 -55.41 -5.56
C ARG A 28 -0.26 -55.55 -4.65
N SER A 29 -0.49 -55.73 -3.34
CA SER A 29 0.28 -56.36 -2.22
C SER A 29 1.65 -57.04 -2.46
N GLY A 30 2.54 -57.12 -1.45
CA GLY A 30 2.42 -56.77 -0.01
C GLY A 30 3.68 -57.23 0.77
N ASP A 31 3.73 -57.33 2.10
CA ASP A 31 2.86 -56.80 3.17
C ASP A 31 3.79 -56.34 4.37
N ALA A 32 3.78 -56.72 5.66
CA ALA A 32 2.91 -57.52 6.52
C ALA A 32 3.00 -57.13 8.02
N GLY A 33 1.86 -56.85 8.67
CA GLY A 33 1.67 -56.94 10.13
C GLY A 33 2.22 -55.83 11.05
N ALA A 34 1.84 -55.76 12.34
CA ALA A 34 0.68 -56.36 13.00
C ALA A 34 0.37 -55.75 14.40
N ARG A 35 -0.92 -55.47 14.68
CA ARG A 35 -1.57 -55.38 16.03
C ARG A 35 -1.08 -54.19 16.93
N ARG A 36 -1.81 -53.76 17.98
CA ARG A 36 -3.14 -54.09 18.55
C ARG A 36 -3.77 -52.84 19.20
N ARG A 37 -5.10 -52.83 19.43
CA ARG A 37 -5.79 -51.83 20.27
C ARG A 37 -5.84 -52.26 21.75
N GLY A 38 -5.92 -51.29 22.67
CA GLY A 38 -6.22 -51.48 24.10
C GLY A 38 -6.82 -50.20 24.71
N ALA A 39 -7.59 -50.29 25.81
CA ALA A 39 -8.35 -49.14 26.33
C ALA A 39 -8.67 -49.22 27.85
N ARG A 40 -8.93 -48.04 28.44
CA ARG A 40 -9.48 -47.76 29.79
C ARG A 40 -8.66 -48.20 31.02
N ARG A 41 -8.26 -47.23 31.88
CA ARG A 41 -8.91 -46.92 33.18
C ARG A 41 -8.32 -45.65 33.85
N ARG A 42 -8.93 -45.24 34.96
CA ARG A 42 -8.62 -44.08 35.86
C ARG A 42 -7.89 -44.58 37.14
N PRO A 43 -7.74 -43.79 38.22
CA PRO A 43 -6.96 -42.54 38.41
C PRO A 43 -6.02 -42.59 39.65
N VAL A 44 -5.21 -41.56 39.89
CA VAL A 44 -4.61 -41.28 41.22
C VAL A 44 -4.61 -39.76 41.50
N ALA A 45 -4.82 -39.39 42.77
CA ALA A 45 -4.53 -38.09 43.42
C ALA A 45 -3.70 -38.41 44.68
N LEU A 46 -2.99 -37.53 45.40
CA LEU A 46 -3.16 -36.12 45.79
C LEU A 46 -1.78 -35.39 45.63
N ASP A 47 -1.57 -34.08 45.84
CA ASP A 47 -1.73 -33.25 47.05
C ASP A 47 -1.55 -31.75 46.65
N GLY A 48 -1.78 -30.70 47.46
CA GLY A 48 -2.18 -30.65 48.87
C GLY A 48 -1.81 -29.36 49.62
N ARG A 49 -2.18 -28.17 49.11
CA ARG A 49 -2.17 -26.84 49.79
C ARG A 49 -2.75 -25.79 48.83
N GLY A 50 -3.60 -24.82 49.20
CA GLY A 50 -4.37 -24.67 50.45
C GLY A 50 -4.40 -23.24 50.98
N LEU A 51 -5.38 -22.42 50.56
CA LEU A 51 -5.97 -21.31 51.34
C LEU A 51 -7.25 -20.76 50.67
N ARG A 52 -8.06 -19.99 51.40
CA ARG A 52 -9.46 -19.63 51.05
C ARG A 52 -9.69 -18.11 51.15
N LEU A 53 -10.71 -17.62 50.41
CA LEU A 53 -11.60 -16.48 50.72
C LEU A 53 -10.93 -15.11 51.04
N ARG A 54 -11.33 -14.03 50.38
CA ARG A 54 -12.66 -13.42 50.56
C ARG A 54 -13.09 -12.53 49.39
N SER A 55 -14.40 -12.33 49.30
CA SER A 55 -15.01 -11.23 48.55
C SER A 55 -14.97 -9.93 49.36
N LEU A 56 -14.91 -8.79 48.66
CA LEU A 56 -15.23 -7.48 49.21
C LEU A 56 -16.20 -6.76 48.26
N SER A 57 -17.40 -6.54 48.75
CA SER A 57 -18.30 -5.49 48.27
C SER A 57 -18.31 -4.41 49.35
N PHE A 58 -18.30 -3.14 48.95
CA PHE A 58 -18.62 -2.05 49.85
C PHE A 58 -19.46 -1.00 49.13
N ALA A 59 -20.63 -0.72 49.67
CA ALA A 59 -21.54 0.33 49.21
C ALA A 59 -21.90 1.19 50.42
N GLY A 60 -21.98 2.51 50.26
CA GLY A 60 -22.40 3.32 51.40
C GLY A 60 -22.45 4.84 51.26
N ARG A 61 -23.61 5.36 50.82
CA ARG A 61 -24.21 6.65 51.28
C ARG A 61 -23.45 7.92 50.80
N ARG A 62 -23.98 9.15 50.72
CA ARG A 62 -25.31 9.81 50.92
C ARG A 62 -25.24 11.22 50.23
N ARG A 63 -26.25 12.09 50.07
CA ARG A 63 -27.70 12.21 50.43
C ARG A 63 -28.33 13.36 49.59
N GLU A 64 -29.64 13.30 49.27
CA GLU A 64 -30.55 14.48 49.04
C GLU A 64 -30.28 15.44 47.84
N ALA A 65 -31.25 16.21 47.27
CA ALA A 65 -32.69 16.38 47.55
C ALA A 65 -33.56 16.81 46.32
N ARG A 66 -34.82 16.31 46.29
CA ARG A 66 -36.13 16.94 45.91
C ARG A 66 -36.42 17.53 44.48
N GLY A 67 -37.71 17.43 44.09
CA GLY A 67 -38.32 17.92 42.82
C GLY A 67 -38.71 16.74 41.91
N SER A 68 -39.95 16.23 41.77
CA SER A 68 -41.34 16.75 41.89
C SER A 68 -41.74 17.77 40.81
N VAL A 69 -42.84 17.63 40.05
CA VAL A 69 -43.87 16.57 39.85
C VAL A 69 -44.49 16.79 38.44
N GLU A 70 -44.95 15.75 37.72
CA GLU A 70 -46.26 15.69 37.02
C GLU A 70 -46.53 14.36 36.29
N CYS A 71 -47.80 14.13 35.92
CA CYS A 71 -48.35 12.92 35.27
C CYS A 71 -48.68 13.21 33.78
N GLY A 72 -48.92 12.23 32.88
CA GLY A 72 -48.99 10.77 32.98
C GLY A 72 -49.53 10.17 31.66
N ALA A 73 -49.97 8.90 31.68
CA ALA A 73 -50.56 8.14 30.56
C ALA A 73 -49.63 7.82 29.34
N SER A 74 -49.80 6.74 28.57
CA SER A 74 -50.48 5.44 28.82
C SER A 74 -50.11 4.40 27.74
N GLY A 75 -49.80 3.16 28.14
CA GLY A 75 -49.63 1.99 27.24
C GLY A 75 -48.31 1.97 26.41
N GLY A 76 -47.85 0.83 25.90
CA GLY A 76 -48.33 -0.56 26.05
C GLY A 76 -47.28 -1.56 25.53
N GLU A 77 -47.17 -2.73 26.16
CA GLU A 77 -46.07 -3.70 25.97
C GLU A 77 -46.05 -4.41 24.60
N ARG A 78 -44.87 -4.48 23.95
CA ARG A 78 -43.92 -5.63 23.88
C ARG A 78 -44.47 -6.97 23.37
N ALA A 79 -43.74 -7.53 22.40
CA ALA A 79 -43.83 -8.91 21.88
C ALA A 79 -43.12 -9.92 22.84
N PRO A 80 -42.82 -11.21 22.51
CA PRO A 80 -43.03 -11.98 21.25
C PRO A 80 -43.42 -13.48 21.43
N ARG A 81 -43.53 -14.28 20.33
CA ARG A 81 -42.72 -15.53 20.10
C ARG A 81 -43.18 -16.47 18.96
N ARG A 82 -42.15 -17.10 18.35
CA ARG A 82 -42.05 -18.46 17.74
C ARG A 82 -42.79 -18.76 16.42
N ALA A 83 -42.17 -19.69 15.68
CA ALA A 83 -42.56 -20.18 14.36
C ALA A 83 -42.83 -21.70 14.39
N LEU A 84 -43.48 -22.26 13.34
CA LEU A 84 -43.07 -23.53 12.70
C LEU A 84 -43.87 -23.89 11.43
N ALA A 85 -43.20 -24.67 10.57
CA ALA A 85 -43.72 -25.74 9.68
C ALA A 85 -44.64 -25.46 8.44
N GLN A 86 -44.09 -25.86 7.28
CA GLN A 86 -44.69 -26.68 6.20
C GLN A 86 -45.95 -26.21 5.40
N ARG A 87 -45.82 -26.24 4.07
CA ARG A 87 -46.88 -26.74 3.16
C ARG A 87 -46.30 -27.44 1.90
N ARG A 88 -47.16 -28.12 1.14
CA ARG A 88 -46.82 -29.23 0.20
C ARG A 88 -46.61 -28.84 -1.28
N GLN A 89 -46.06 -29.79 -2.04
CA GLN A 89 -45.91 -29.84 -3.50
C GLN A 89 -47.26 -29.83 -4.26
N GLY A 90 -47.27 -29.52 -5.58
CA GLY A 90 -48.53 -29.39 -6.34
C GLY A 90 -48.52 -29.40 -7.89
N ARG A 91 -47.75 -30.27 -8.56
CA ARG A 91 -47.87 -30.66 -10.02
C ARG A 91 -47.66 -29.61 -11.15
N ARG A 92 -47.39 -30.15 -12.35
CA ARG A 92 -47.37 -29.51 -13.70
C ARG A 92 -48.58 -30.02 -14.51
N VAL A 93 -48.88 -29.44 -15.68
CA VAL A 93 -49.00 -30.15 -17.00
C VAL A 93 -49.12 -29.15 -18.18
N ARG A 94 -49.06 -29.65 -19.42
CA ARG A 94 -48.67 -28.99 -20.69
C ARG A 94 -49.81 -28.38 -21.55
N ALA A 95 -49.43 -27.32 -22.29
CA ALA A 95 -49.57 -27.06 -23.74
C ALA A 95 -50.92 -27.11 -24.50
N GLY A 96 -51.00 -26.28 -25.55
CA GLY A 96 -51.96 -26.37 -26.66
C GLY A 96 -51.74 -25.27 -27.71
N GLN A 97 -51.55 -25.64 -28.97
CA GLN A 97 -51.55 -24.76 -30.14
C GLN A 97 -52.30 -25.48 -31.28
N PRO A 98 -53.05 -24.75 -32.13
CA PRO A 98 -53.02 -25.06 -33.56
C PRO A 98 -52.84 -23.81 -34.46
N ARG A 99 -52.76 -24.06 -35.77
CA ARG A 99 -52.56 -23.10 -36.88
C ARG A 99 -53.81 -23.09 -37.78
N LEU A 100 -53.92 -22.07 -38.67
CA LEU A 100 -54.10 -22.17 -40.15
C LEU A 100 -55.04 -21.11 -40.76
N GLY A 101 -54.76 -20.75 -42.03
CA GLY A 101 -55.76 -20.45 -43.06
C GLY A 101 -55.94 -19.00 -43.50
N GLY A 102 -55.92 -18.74 -44.82
CA GLY A 102 -56.42 -17.50 -45.44
C GLY A 102 -55.53 -16.90 -46.54
N GLU A 103 -55.80 -17.22 -47.81
CA GLU A 103 -55.34 -16.48 -49.00
C GLU A 103 -56.50 -15.66 -49.59
N GLY A 104 -56.24 -14.59 -50.36
CA GLY A 104 -57.34 -13.74 -50.89
C GLY A 104 -56.96 -12.54 -51.76
N GLU A 105 -56.51 -12.81 -53.01
CA GLU A 105 -56.67 -11.96 -54.21
C GLU A 105 -56.15 -10.50 -54.25
N ARG A 106 -56.42 -9.82 -55.38
CA ARG A 106 -55.80 -8.57 -55.86
C ARG A 106 -56.87 -7.59 -56.34
N GLN A 107 -56.62 -6.27 -56.20
CA GLN A 107 -56.69 -5.33 -57.33
C GLN A 107 -56.02 -3.98 -56.99
N GLN A 108 -55.94 -3.08 -57.97
CA GLN A 108 -55.07 -1.89 -57.98
C GLN A 108 -55.87 -0.58 -58.04
N VAL A 109 -55.14 0.55 -57.90
CA VAL A 109 -55.27 1.85 -58.62
C VAL A 109 -55.38 3.11 -57.73
N CYS A 110 -54.50 4.07 -58.04
CA CYS A 110 -54.45 5.50 -57.71
C CYS A 110 -54.30 6.04 -56.26
N HIS A 111 -53.18 6.73 -56.07
CA HIS A 111 -52.89 7.87 -55.18
C HIS A 111 -53.53 9.20 -55.71
N PRO A 112 -53.33 10.38 -55.08
CA PRO A 112 -53.32 10.84 -53.67
C PRO A 112 -54.32 12.06 -53.53
N PRO A 113 -54.23 13.07 -52.61
CA PRO A 113 -53.30 13.30 -51.50
C PRO A 113 -53.87 13.83 -50.14
N THR A 114 -52.99 13.76 -49.13
CA THR A 114 -52.85 14.65 -47.96
C THR A 114 -54.09 15.07 -47.13
N LEU A 115 -54.12 14.60 -45.88
CA LEU A 115 -53.70 15.43 -44.73
C LEU A 115 -53.32 14.54 -43.52
N ARG A 116 -52.53 15.07 -42.58
CA ARG A 116 -51.95 14.28 -41.46
C ARG A 116 -52.90 14.24 -40.26
N ALA A 117 -53.34 13.05 -39.86
CA ALA A 117 -53.99 12.82 -38.56
C ALA A 117 -52.95 12.64 -37.44
N GLN A 118 -53.28 13.09 -36.23
CA GLN A 118 -52.46 12.94 -35.03
C GLN A 118 -52.69 11.56 -34.37
N CYS A 119 -51.63 10.87 -33.97
CA CYS A 119 -51.70 9.75 -33.02
C CYS A 119 -50.99 10.11 -31.72
N ARG A 120 -51.59 9.74 -30.58
CA ARG A 120 -51.16 10.16 -29.24
C ARG A 120 -49.85 9.46 -28.83
N GLY A 121 -48.94 10.21 -28.22
CA GLY A 121 -47.70 9.68 -27.67
C GLY A 121 -47.92 8.90 -26.37
N ILE A 122 -47.15 7.82 -26.19
CA ILE A 122 -47.03 7.12 -24.90
C ILE A 122 -45.89 7.80 -24.12
N HIS A 123 -46.19 8.31 -22.93
CA HIS A 123 -45.18 8.98 -22.10
C HIS A 123 -44.21 7.97 -21.48
N TRP A 124 -42.96 7.96 -21.97
CA TRP A 124 -41.83 7.34 -21.28
C TRP A 124 -41.12 8.41 -20.43
N ALA A 125 -40.96 8.18 -19.13
CA ALA A 125 -40.38 9.16 -18.21
C ALA A 125 -38.88 9.36 -18.50
N ALA A 126 -38.46 10.60 -18.74
CA ALA A 126 -37.08 10.90 -19.11
C ALA A 126 -36.10 10.64 -17.93
N GLY A 127 -35.34 9.54 -18.01
CA GLY A 127 -34.20 9.32 -17.14
C GLY A 127 -33.16 10.43 -17.30
N ALA A 128 -32.64 10.95 -16.20
CA ALA A 128 -31.66 12.04 -16.21
C ALA A 128 -30.40 11.61 -16.99
N ARG A 129 -30.14 12.29 -18.12
CA ARG A 129 -28.93 12.06 -18.91
C ARG A 129 -27.73 12.62 -18.16
N VAL A 130 -26.98 11.75 -17.49
CA VAL A 130 -25.59 12.03 -17.14
C VAL A 130 -24.86 12.38 -18.45
N PRO A 131 -24.16 13.53 -18.56
CA PRO A 131 -23.38 13.84 -19.75
C PRO A 131 -22.22 12.84 -19.88
N GLY A 132 -22.44 11.78 -20.66
CA GLY A 132 -21.40 10.84 -21.05
C GLY A 132 -20.40 11.57 -21.94
N GLY A 133 -19.34 12.11 -21.33
CA GLY A 133 -18.25 12.75 -22.05
C GLY A 133 -17.66 11.78 -23.06
N VAL A 134 -17.74 12.13 -24.35
CA VAL A 134 -17.07 11.39 -25.43
C VAL A 134 -15.58 11.31 -25.07
N PRO A 135 -14.92 10.13 -25.17
CA PRO A 135 -13.49 10.02 -24.95
C PRO A 135 -12.75 10.99 -25.87
N GLN A 136 -12.29 12.11 -25.31
CA GLN A 136 -11.68 13.17 -26.09
C GLN A 136 -10.38 12.61 -26.68
N HIS A 137 -10.31 12.57 -28.01
CA HIS A 137 -9.19 11.97 -28.72
C HIS A 137 -7.95 12.84 -28.50
N GLN A 138 -7.20 12.55 -27.43
CA GLN A 138 -6.02 13.33 -27.05
C GLN A 138 -5.00 13.28 -28.19
N ASP A 139 -4.57 14.47 -28.65
CA ASP A 139 -3.43 14.59 -29.55
C ASP A 139 -2.24 13.83 -28.92
N PRO A 140 -1.60 12.87 -29.62
CA PRO A 140 -0.45 12.14 -29.11
C PRO A 140 0.66 13.05 -28.55
N ARG A 141 0.84 14.26 -29.09
CA ARG A 141 1.81 15.25 -28.60
C ARG A 141 1.43 15.80 -27.22
N VAL A 142 0.14 16.05 -27.00
CA VAL A 142 -0.40 16.49 -25.70
C VAL A 142 -0.31 15.36 -24.68
N ALA A 143 -0.66 14.13 -25.06
CA ALA A 143 -0.55 12.95 -24.19
C ALA A 143 0.91 12.67 -23.77
N VAL A 144 1.87 12.80 -24.69
CA VAL A 144 3.31 12.69 -24.39
C VAL A 144 3.77 13.83 -23.46
N SER A 145 3.34 15.07 -23.69
CA SER A 145 3.67 16.21 -22.83
C SER A 145 3.16 16.04 -21.40
N VAL A 146 1.89 15.61 -21.24
CA VAL A 146 1.30 15.30 -19.92
C VAL A 146 2.06 14.18 -19.23
N ARG A 147 2.33 13.06 -19.93
CA ARG A 147 3.07 11.93 -19.34
C ARG A 147 4.48 12.34 -18.90
N ALA A 148 5.19 13.14 -19.70
CA ALA A 148 6.50 13.67 -19.33
C ALA A 148 6.41 14.52 -18.04
N LYS A 149 5.42 15.42 -17.94
CA LYS A 149 5.20 16.23 -16.73
C LYS A 149 4.97 15.38 -15.47
N LEU A 150 4.14 14.34 -15.58
CA LEU A 150 3.86 13.42 -14.47
C LEU A 150 5.10 12.60 -14.08
N SER A 151 5.92 12.16 -15.05
CA SER A 151 7.20 11.50 -14.78
C SER A 151 8.20 12.42 -14.07
N THR A 152 8.32 13.68 -14.47
CA THR A 152 9.18 14.67 -13.79
C THR A 152 8.71 14.95 -12.36
N MET A 153 7.39 15.09 -12.15
CA MET A 153 6.80 15.22 -10.81
C MET A 153 7.16 14.01 -9.93
N MET A 154 6.96 12.78 -10.43
CA MET A 154 7.30 11.56 -9.67
C MET A 154 8.80 11.46 -9.37
N PHE A 155 9.66 11.80 -10.34
CA PHE A 155 11.11 11.83 -10.14
C PHE A 155 11.49 12.76 -8.99
N LEU A 156 11.08 14.03 -9.05
CA LEU A 156 11.41 15.01 -8.02
C LEU A 156 10.81 14.62 -6.66
N GLN A 157 9.55 14.17 -6.62
CA GLN A 157 8.84 13.76 -5.41
C GLN A 157 9.63 12.73 -4.59
N PHE A 158 10.19 11.70 -5.22
CA PHE A 158 10.95 10.66 -4.52
C PHE A 158 12.46 10.95 -4.44
N PHE A 159 13.01 11.79 -5.31
CA PHE A 159 14.35 12.37 -5.14
C PHE A 159 14.44 13.19 -3.84
N ILE A 160 13.45 14.06 -3.60
CA ILE A 160 13.28 14.82 -2.35
C ILE A 160 13.33 13.90 -1.13
N TRP A 161 12.64 12.76 -1.16
CA TRP A 161 12.62 11.83 -0.03
C TRP A 161 13.97 11.10 0.15
N GLY A 162 14.51 10.55 -0.93
CA GLY A 162 15.78 9.81 -0.92
C GLY A 162 17.00 10.66 -0.59
N ALA A 163 16.93 11.98 -0.77
CA ALA A 163 18.02 12.92 -0.53
C ALA A 163 18.32 13.18 0.96
N TRP A 164 17.41 12.93 1.90
CA TRP A 164 17.69 13.10 3.36
C TRP A 164 17.37 11.85 4.20
N TYR A 165 16.37 11.05 3.83
CA TYR A 165 15.79 10.06 4.75
C TYR A 165 16.70 8.86 5.02
N THR A 166 17.72 8.63 4.17
CA THR A 166 18.75 7.59 4.29
C THR A 166 20.07 8.11 4.87
N THR A 167 20.14 9.41 5.21
CA THR A 167 21.37 10.11 5.66
C THR A 167 21.19 10.90 6.95
N ILE A 168 19.94 11.25 7.32
CA ILE A 168 19.63 12.13 8.46
C ILE A 168 20.12 11.58 9.80
N ALA A 169 20.17 10.25 9.99
CA ALA A 169 20.70 9.67 11.22
C ALA A 169 22.23 9.73 11.27
N VAL A 170 22.92 9.63 10.13
CA VAL A 170 24.38 9.87 10.04
C VAL A 170 24.70 11.32 10.41
N TYR A 171 23.94 12.27 9.83
CA TYR A 171 24.04 13.70 10.16
C TYR A 171 23.79 13.96 11.65
N MET A 172 22.72 13.38 12.23
CA MET A 172 22.39 13.55 13.64
C MET A 172 23.48 12.98 14.56
N THR A 173 23.99 11.77 14.31
CA THR A 173 25.10 11.20 15.10
C THR A 173 26.36 12.06 15.00
N HIS A 174 26.75 12.49 13.79
CA HIS A 174 27.92 13.36 13.60
C HIS A 174 27.80 14.72 14.33
N HIS A 175 26.58 15.21 14.54
CA HIS A 175 26.29 16.43 15.29
C HIS A 175 25.79 16.19 16.73
N GLY A 176 26.16 15.07 17.36
CA GLY A 176 25.92 14.81 18.79
C GLY A 176 24.46 14.49 19.18
N MET A 177 23.60 14.21 18.20
CA MET A 177 22.20 13.81 18.39
C MET A 177 21.99 12.29 18.22
N GLU A 178 23.01 11.47 18.49
CA GLU A 178 23.01 10.02 18.28
C GLU A 178 21.84 9.29 18.97
N THR A 179 21.52 9.66 20.21
CA THR A 179 20.42 9.11 21.00
C THR A 179 19.04 9.57 20.51
N LEU A 180 19.00 10.60 19.65
CA LEU A 180 17.79 11.21 19.12
C LEU A 180 17.52 10.81 17.65
N THR A 181 18.42 10.05 17.01
CA THR A 181 18.32 9.55 15.62
C THR A 181 16.98 8.89 15.28
N HIS A 182 16.30 8.30 16.26
CA HIS A 182 14.98 7.68 16.10
C HIS A 182 13.81 8.67 15.92
N TRP A 183 14.00 9.97 16.20
CA TRP A 183 12.93 10.97 16.10
C TRP A 183 12.51 11.31 14.66
N PRO A 184 13.40 11.50 13.66
CA PRO A 184 13.03 11.55 12.25
C PRO A 184 12.08 10.42 11.81
N TYR A 185 12.36 9.19 12.26
CA TYR A 185 11.57 7.98 11.98
C TYR A 185 10.33 7.85 12.87
N THR A 186 10.16 8.73 13.86
CA THR A 186 8.95 8.88 14.69
C THR A 186 8.02 9.95 14.12
N VAL A 187 8.55 11.09 13.66
CA VAL A 187 7.74 12.20 13.12
C VAL A 187 7.19 11.92 11.71
N ASN A 188 7.93 11.14 10.92
CA ASN A 188 7.53 10.66 9.59
C ASN A 188 6.21 9.83 9.64
N PRO A 189 6.07 8.76 10.45
CA PRO A 189 4.82 8.01 10.57
C PRO A 189 3.70 8.79 11.28
N ILE A 190 4.00 9.74 12.18
CA ILE A 190 2.99 10.66 12.72
C ILE A 190 2.35 11.47 11.59
N ALA A 191 3.15 12.03 10.69
CA ALA A 191 2.64 12.75 9.53
C ALA A 191 1.90 11.82 8.54
N ALA A 192 2.34 10.57 8.39
CA ALA A 192 1.63 9.57 7.57
C ALA A 192 0.25 9.19 8.15
N ILE A 193 0.08 9.20 9.48
CA ILE A 193 -1.22 9.05 10.14
C ILE A 193 -2.13 10.25 9.86
N VAL A 194 -1.60 11.48 9.91
CA VAL A 194 -2.37 12.72 9.70
C VAL A 194 -2.75 12.94 8.22
N ALA A 195 -1.88 12.55 7.28
CA ALA A 195 -2.02 12.89 5.87
C ALA A 195 -3.37 12.50 5.23
N PRO A 196 -3.92 11.27 5.39
CA PRO A 196 -5.23 10.90 4.84
C PRO A 196 -6.39 11.79 5.33
N PHE A 197 -6.31 12.30 6.56
CA PHE A 197 -7.32 13.22 7.11
C PHE A 197 -7.19 14.62 6.51
N PHE A 198 -5.96 15.13 6.37
CA PHE A 198 -5.74 16.40 5.67
C PHE A 198 -6.24 16.35 4.21
N LEU A 199 -5.98 15.24 3.51
CA LEU A 199 -6.45 15.04 2.14
C LEU A 199 -7.98 15.02 2.07
N GLY A 200 -8.62 14.06 2.74
CA GLY A 200 -10.06 13.83 2.62
C GLY A 200 -10.97 14.89 3.28
N LEU A 201 -10.43 15.72 4.19
CA LEU A 201 -11.20 16.81 4.82
C LEU A 201 -10.94 18.19 4.20
N VAL A 202 -9.73 18.43 3.67
CA VAL A 202 -9.29 19.77 3.24
C VAL A 202 -8.86 19.78 1.77
N ALA A 203 -7.78 19.08 1.42
CA ALA A 203 -7.15 19.22 0.11
C ALA A 203 -8.11 18.80 -1.02
N ASP A 204 -8.70 17.61 -0.90
CA ASP A 204 -9.57 17.02 -1.93
C ASP A 204 -10.90 17.76 -2.09
N ARG A 205 -11.24 18.70 -1.20
CA ARG A 205 -12.56 19.33 -1.10
C ARG A 205 -12.58 20.81 -1.51
N TYR A 206 -11.51 21.56 -1.22
CA TYR A 206 -11.50 23.02 -1.37
C TYR A 206 -10.49 23.56 -2.39
N PHE A 207 -9.49 22.76 -2.77
CA PHE A 207 -8.34 23.27 -3.52
C PHE A 207 -7.98 22.37 -4.70
N ALA A 208 -7.32 22.95 -5.70
CA ALA A 208 -6.83 22.21 -6.85
C ALA A 208 -5.55 21.43 -6.48
N THR A 209 -5.46 20.16 -6.87
CA THR A 209 -4.42 19.23 -6.39
C THR A 209 -3.01 19.73 -6.68
N GLU A 210 -2.78 20.35 -7.85
CA GLU A 210 -1.48 20.91 -8.23
C GLU A 210 -1.07 22.12 -7.38
N LYS A 211 -2.04 22.91 -6.89
CA LYS A 211 -1.78 24.08 -6.05
C LYS A 211 -1.46 23.68 -4.61
N VAL A 212 -2.17 22.68 -4.07
CA VAL A 212 -1.84 22.11 -2.75
C VAL A 212 -0.46 21.46 -2.79
N LEU A 213 -0.17 20.66 -3.83
CA LEU A 213 1.13 20.04 -4.05
C LEU A 213 2.26 21.09 -4.10
N GLY A 214 2.06 22.17 -4.87
CA GLY A 214 3.01 23.27 -4.99
C GLY A 214 3.28 24.00 -3.69
N VAL A 215 2.22 24.41 -2.97
CA VAL A 215 2.34 25.14 -1.69
C VAL A 215 2.99 24.26 -0.61
N LEU A 216 2.63 22.98 -0.50
CA LEU A 216 3.22 22.08 0.49
C LEU A 216 4.72 21.85 0.25
N HIS A 217 5.15 21.70 -1.00
CA HIS A 217 6.57 21.55 -1.35
C HIS A 217 7.36 22.86 -1.21
N LEU A 218 6.77 24.03 -1.51
CA LEU A 218 7.38 25.33 -1.21
C LEU A 218 7.61 25.53 0.30
N VAL A 219 6.58 25.33 1.11
CA VAL A 219 6.65 25.48 2.58
C VAL A 219 7.62 24.47 3.17
N GLY A 220 7.55 23.20 2.75
CA GLY A 220 8.50 22.16 3.17
C GLY A 220 9.95 22.48 2.79
N GLY A 221 10.18 23.03 1.59
CA GLY A 221 11.52 23.45 1.15
C GLY A 221 12.10 24.58 2.00
N VAL A 222 11.30 25.62 2.28
CA VAL A 222 11.70 26.72 3.19
C VAL A 222 12.04 26.20 4.59
N VAL A 223 11.26 25.25 5.11
CA VAL A 223 11.49 24.62 6.42
C VAL A 223 12.80 23.81 6.41
N MET A 224 13.09 23.06 5.34
CA MET A 224 14.35 22.31 5.22
C MET A 224 15.59 23.22 5.11
N PHE A 225 15.46 24.46 4.63
CA PHE A 225 16.56 25.45 4.76
C PHE A 225 16.80 25.91 6.21
N ALA A 226 15.79 25.82 7.09
CA ALA A 226 15.94 26.16 8.51
C ALA A 226 16.52 24.99 9.34
N VAL A 227 16.22 23.74 8.99
CA VAL A 227 16.61 22.54 9.75
C VAL A 227 18.11 22.52 10.16
N PRO A 228 19.12 22.76 9.28
CA PRO A 228 20.53 22.71 9.67
C PRO A 228 20.98 23.83 10.62
N ARG A 229 20.17 24.90 10.78
CA ARG A 229 20.43 25.97 11.75
C ARG A 229 19.94 25.60 13.16
N ALA A 230 19.02 24.64 13.26
CA ALA A 230 18.48 24.16 14.52
C ALA A 230 19.29 23.01 15.15
N THR A 231 20.41 22.62 14.55
CA THR A 231 21.27 21.50 15.00
C THR A 231 21.79 21.67 16.44
N GLY A 232 22.03 22.92 16.90
CA GLY A 232 22.36 23.21 18.30
C GLY A 232 21.17 23.21 19.27
N ALA A 233 19.95 22.96 18.78
CA ALA A 233 18.71 22.92 19.56
C ALA A 233 17.85 21.71 19.14
N PRO A 234 18.19 20.48 19.57
CA PRO A 234 17.63 19.24 19.01
C PRO A 234 16.10 19.14 19.02
N LEU A 235 15.42 19.71 20.02
CA LEU A 235 13.95 19.79 20.03
C LEU A 235 13.40 20.60 18.85
N VAL A 236 14.01 21.76 18.54
CA VAL A 236 13.62 22.60 17.41
C VAL A 236 13.91 21.89 16.09
N PHE A 237 15.05 21.20 15.99
CA PHE A 237 15.42 20.37 14.83
C PHE A 237 14.34 19.30 14.55
N ILE A 238 13.93 18.55 15.58
CA ILE A 238 12.89 17.52 15.48
C ILE A 238 11.51 18.11 15.12
N LEU A 239 11.15 19.27 15.69
CA LEU A 239 9.89 19.95 15.38
C LEU A 239 9.84 20.52 13.95
N LEU A 240 10.96 21.04 13.42
CA LEU A 240 11.07 21.44 12.02
C LEU A 240 10.95 20.22 11.09
N LEU A 241 11.58 19.09 11.43
CA LEU A 241 11.38 17.84 10.69
C LEU A 241 9.94 17.32 10.77
N LEU A 242 9.25 17.44 11.91
CA LEU A 242 7.82 17.11 12.01
C LEU A 242 6.97 17.99 11.09
N PHE A 243 7.19 19.30 11.11
CA PHE A 243 6.44 20.23 10.26
C PHE A 243 6.73 20.00 8.76
N TYR A 244 7.98 19.75 8.39
CA TYR A 244 8.34 19.29 7.03
C TYR A 244 7.61 17.99 6.65
N ASN A 245 7.60 16.97 7.52
CA ASN A 245 6.92 15.71 7.22
C ASN A 245 5.39 15.88 7.13
N LEU A 246 4.78 16.76 7.92
CA LEU A 246 3.37 17.14 7.82
C LEU A 246 3.04 17.83 6.49
N CYS A 247 3.97 18.61 5.93
CA CYS A 247 3.83 19.14 4.56
C CYS A 247 4.06 18.04 3.50
N TYR A 248 5.08 17.21 3.67
CA TYR A 248 5.55 16.26 2.67
C TYR A 248 4.64 15.02 2.54
N MET A 249 4.17 14.40 3.64
CA MET A 249 3.40 13.15 3.58
C MET A 249 2.10 13.22 2.74
N PRO A 250 1.27 14.28 2.83
CA PRO A 250 0.12 14.45 1.93
C PRO A 250 0.49 14.48 0.44
N THR A 251 1.68 14.98 0.08
CA THR A 251 2.09 15.11 -1.34
C THR A 251 2.20 13.77 -2.06
N LEU A 252 2.50 12.68 -1.34
CA LEU A 252 2.49 11.33 -1.91
C LEU A 252 1.09 10.91 -2.40
N GLY A 253 0.04 11.30 -1.65
CA GLY A 253 -1.35 11.10 -2.07
C GLY A 253 -1.73 12.01 -3.23
N LEU A 254 -1.42 13.32 -3.12
CA LEU A 254 -1.73 14.33 -4.14
C LEU A 254 -1.07 13.99 -5.49
N ALA A 255 0.20 13.61 -5.51
CA ALA A 255 0.93 13.26 -6.74
C ALA A 255 0.33 12.01 -7.43
N ASN A 256 -0.11 11.02 -6.65
CA ASN A 256 -0.81 9.85 -7.20
C ASN A 256 -2.17 10.25 -7.80
N SER A 257 -3.00 10.99 -7.06
CA SER A 257 -4.31 11.48 -7.52
C SER A 257 -4.22 12.38 -8.76
N LEU A 258 -3.24 13.29 -8.78
CA LEU A 258 -2.95 14.19 -9.91
C LEU A 258 -2.59 13.40 -11.17
N ALA A 259 -1.75 12.36 -11.03
CA ALA A 259 -1.42 11.46 -12.13
C ALA A 259 -2.65 10.64 -12.58
N PHE A 260 -3.42 10.08 -11.65
CA PHE A 260 -4.62 9.29 -11.94
C PHE A 260 -5.73 10.09 -12.66
N HIS A 261 -5.84 11.39 -12.39
CA HIS A 261 -6.78 12.28 -13.08
C HIS A 261 -6.41 12.54 -14.56
N HIS A 262 -5.14 12.35 -14.92
CA HIS A 262 -4.58 12.77 -16.21
C HIS A 262 -4.12 11.63 -17.12
N ILE A 263 -4.42 10.38 -16.77
CA ILE A 263 -4.10 9.18 -17.55
C ILE A 263 -5.36 8.36 -17.85
N GLN A 264 -5.46 7.82 -19.08
CA GLN A 264 -6.64 7.07 -19.52
C GLN A 264 -6.71 5.66 -18.95
N SER A 265 -5.57 5.03 -18.69
CA SER A 265 -5.48 3.68 -18.12
C SER A 265 -4.45 3.67 -17.00
N GLN A 266 -4.93 3.59 -15.76
CA GLN A 266 -4.08 3.56 -14.58
C GLN A 266 -3.17 2.33 -14.58
N GLU A 267 -3.73 1.14 -14.85
CA GLU A 267 -2.98 -0.14 -14.82
C GLU A 267 -1.80 -0.20 -15.80
N THR A 268 -1.89 0.48 -16.95
CA THR A 268 -0.83 0.46 -17.98
C THR A 268 0.07 1.69 -17.97
N GLN A 269 -0.47 2.88 -17.68
CA GLN A 269 0.28 4.14 -17.78
C GLN A 269 0.90 4.55 -16.44
N PHE A 270 0.24 4.26 -15.31
CA PHE A 270 0.75 4.68 -13.99
C PHE A 270 2.06 4.00 -13.59
N PRO A 271 2.29 2.68 -13.78
CA PRO A 271 3.58 2.07 -13.45
C PRO A 271 4.75 2.71 -14.22
N LEU A 272 4.53 3.05 -15.50
CA LEU A 272 5.52 3.69 -16.38
C LEU A 272 5.79 5.16 -16.05
N ILE A 273 4.95 5.78 -15.21
CA ILE A 273 5.14 7.11 -14.62
C ILE A 273 5.79 6.97 -13.25
N ARG A 274 5.26 6.07 -12.40
CA ARG A 274 5.71 5.85 -11.02
C ARG A 274 7.14 5.31 -10.92
N VAL A 275 7.63 4.57 -11.92
CA VAL A 275 9.04 4.12 -11.99
C VAL A 275 10.04 5.28 -11.94
N PHE A 276 9.68 6.47 -12.45
CA PHE A 276 10.54 7.65 -12.37
C PHE A 276 10.78 8.09 -10.93
N GLY A 277 9.84 7.84 -10.00
CA GLY A 277 10.09 8.08 -8.57
C GLY A 277 11.10 7.11 -7.98
N THR A 278 11.07 5.84 -8.39
CA THR A 278 12.09 4.85 -7.98
C THR A 278 13.48 5.23 -8.51
N ILE A 279 13.55 5.73 -9.74
CA ILE A 279 14.78 6.31 -10.34
C ILE A 279 15.21 7.56 -9.56
N GLY A 280 14.27 8.44 -9.17
CA GLY A 280 14.52 9.64 -8.36
C GLY A 280 15.18 9.32 -7.02
N TRP A 281 14.68 8.32 -6.30
CA TRP A 281 15.28 7.86 -5.04
C TRP A 281 16.72 7.34 -5.23
N ILE A 282 16.94 6.53 -6.27
CA ILE A 282 18.28 5.98 -6.58
C ILE A 282 19.25 7.11 -6.95
N ILE A 283 18.83 8.02 -7.83
CA ILE A 283 19.66 9.15 -8.27
C ILE A 283 19.91 10.15 -7.12
N ALA A 284 18.99 10.31 -6.17
CA ALA A 284 19.26 11.08 -4.95
C ALA A 284 20.42 10.47 -4.13
N GLY A 285 20.34 9.17 -3.81
CA GLY A 285 21.42 8.50 -3.07
C GLY A 285 22.77 8.53 -3.80
N TRP A 286 22.76 8.42 -5.13
CA TRP A 286 23.97 8.55 -5.95
C TRP A 286 24.49 9.99 -6.00
N PHE A 287 23.60 10.99 -6.11
CA PHE A 287 24.00 12.41 -6.11
C PHE A 287 24.68 12.79 -4.79
N ILE A 288 24.13 12.37 -3.64
CA ILE A 288 24.75 12.61 -2.34
C ILE A 288 26.14 11.93 -2.26
N SER A 289 26.22 10.60 -2.35
CA SER A 289 27.51 9.90 -2.07
C SER A 289 28.55 9.95 -3.20
N LEU A 290 28.13 10.12 -4.45
CA LEU A 290 29.00 9.97 -5.64
C LEU A 290 29.27 11.28 -6.38
N VAL A 291 28.44 12.31 -6.19
CA VAL A 291 28.63 13.63 -6.81
C VAL A 291 29.09 14.66 -5.77
N LEU A 292 28.34 14.87 -4.69
CA LEU A 292 28.69 15.89 -3.69
C LEU A 292 29.98 15.56 -2.92
N GLY A 293 30.28 14.28 -2.68
CA GLY A 293 31.50 13.86 -1.98
C GLY A 293 32.77 14.27 -2.73
N PRO A 294 32.99 13.78 -3.97
CA PRO A 294 34.13 14.18 -4.79
C PRO A 294 34.19 15.68 -5.09
N LEU A 295 33.06 16.38 -5.19
CA LEU A 295 33.03 17.84 -5.42
C LEU A 295 33.45 18.67 -4.19
N THR A 296 33.45 18.11 -2.98
CA THR A 296 33.67 18.87 -1.74
C THR A 296 34.81 18.34 -0.87
N GLY A 297 35.30 17.12 -1.13
CA GLY A 297 36.33 16.46 -0.32
C GLY A 297 35.83 15.94 1.04
N LEU A 298 34.52 16.03 1.30
CA LEU A 298 33.88 15.62 2.56
C LEU A 298 33.03 14.36 2.37
N ILE A 299 32.51 13.80 3.47
CA ILE A 299 31.45 12.78 3.47
C ILE A 299 30.10 13.53 3.56
N PRO A 300 29.33 13.71 2.48
CA PRO A 300 28.19 14.62 2.49
C PRO A 300 27.08 14.22 3.46
N GLU A 301 26.90 12.92 3.72
CA GLU A 301 25.96 12.36 4.69
C GLU A 301 26.22 12.83 6.14
N GLN A 302 27.43 13.30 6.46
CA GLN A 302 27.78 13.89 7.76
C GLN A 302 27.52 15.42 7.82
N THR A 303 27.13 16.04 6.70
CA THR A 303 27.00 17.50 6.54
C THR A 303 25.56 17.93 6.28
N ALA A 304 25.30 19.23 6.27
CA ALA A 304 23.99 19.79 5.92
C ALA A 304 23.59 19.63 4.43
N MET A 305 24.50 19.18 3.55
CA MET A 305 24.28 19.10 2.10
C MET A 305 23.08 18.25 1.66
N PRO A 306 22.75 17.09 2.26
CA PRO A 306 21.59 16.29 1.86
C PRO A 306 20.26 16.97 2.23
N ILE A 307 20.27 17.70 3.36
CA ILE A 307 19.13 18.51 3.84
C ILE A 307 18.92 19.72 2.91
N TYR A 308 19.99 20.43 2.53
CA TYR A 308 19.90 21.51 1.54
C TYR A 308 19.53 21.02 0.13
N THR A 309 20.01 19.85 -0.29
CA THR A 309 19.60 19.21 -1.55
C THR A 309 18.09 18.95 -1.56
N THR A 310 17.56 18.45 -0.43
CA THR A 310 16.12 18.26 -0.23
C THR A 310 15.36 19.59 -0.26
N ALA A 311 15.87 20.63 0.39
CA ALA A 311 15.28 21.97 0.41
C ALA A 311 15.16 22.57 -1.00
N ILE A 312 16.25 22.54 -1.78
CA ILE A 312 16.29 23.03 -3.16
C ILE A 312 15.34 22.21 -4.05
N ALA A 313 15.41 20.88 -3.99
CA ALA A 313 14.53 20.02 -4.79
C ALA A 313 13.04 20.21 -4.45
N SER A 314 12.71 20.46 -3.18
CA SER A 314 11.34 20.77 -2.74
C SER A 314 10.87 22.12 -3.27
N VAL A 315 11.70 23.18 -3.22
CA VAL A 315 11.34 24.46 -3.85
C VAL A 315 11.16 24.33 -5.36
N LEU A 316 12.05 23.59 -6.05
CA LEU A 316 11.94 23.33 -7.48
C LEU A 316 10.65 22.57 -7.83
N LEU A 317 10.30 21.51 -7.10
CA LEU A 317 9.03 20.80 -7.30
C LEU A 317 7.82 21.67 -6.94
N GLY A 318 7.93 22.51 -5.91
CA GLY A 318 6.91 23.46 -5.49
C GLY A 318 6.55 24.45 -6.60
N LEU A 319 7.57 25.11 -7.18
CA LEU A 319 7.42 25.98 -8.34
C LEU A 319 6.93 25.23 -9.59
N TYR A 320 7.51 24.05 -9.85
CA TYR A 320 7.15 23.22 -11.00
C TYR A 320 5.68 22.73 -10.96
N SER A 321 5.13 22.52 -9.76
CA SER A 321 3.76 22.03 -9.58
C SER A 321 2.71 22.98 -10.17
N PHE A 322 2.95 24.30 -10.19
CA PHE A 322 2.06 25.26 -10.84
C PHE A 322 2.07 25.16 -12.39
N THR A 323 2.99 24.39 -12.97
CA THR A 323 3.02 24.09 -14.42
C THR A 323 2.33 22.76 -14.78
N LEU A 324 1.88 21.99 -13.79
CA LEU A 324 1.17 20.72 -14.00
C LEU A 324 -0.25 20.95 -14.54
N PRO A 325 -0.88 19.92 -15.14
CA PRO A 325 -2.28 19.99 -15.54
C PRO A 325 -3.21 20.32 -14.35
N HIS A 326 -4.16 21.23 -14.57
CA HIS A 326 -5.09 21.66 -13.53
C HIS A 326 -6.01 20.51 -13.09
N THR A 327 -6.01 20.25 -11.78
CA THR A 327 -6.74 19.13 -11.17
C THR A 327 -7.80 19.67 -10.20
N PRO A 328 -9.09 19.67 -10.56
CA PRO A 328 -10.15 20.12 -9.66
C PRO A 328 -10.26 19.22 -8.41
N PRO A 329 -10.72 19.75 -7.25
CA PRO A 329 -10.85 18.99 -5.99
C PRO A 329 -11.73 17.73 -6.16
N PRO A 330 -11.16 16.50 -6.07
CA PRO A 330 -11.88 15.26 -6.42
C PRO A 330 -12.97 14.85 -5.43
N GLY A 331 -12.91 15.32 -4.19
CA GLY A 331 -13.89 15.14 -3.12
C GLY A 331 -14.91 16.27 -2.99
N ALA A 332 -14.94 17.24 -3.91
CA ALA A 332 -15.87 18.37 -3.87
C ALA A 332 -17.34 17.91 -3.74
N GLY A 333 -18.07 18.53 -2.82
CA GLY A 333 -19.48 18.21 -2.54
C GLY A 333 -19.74 16.89 -1.79
N GLN A 334 -18.75 16.01 -1.62
CA GLN A 334 -18.96 14.71 -1.00
C GLN A 334 -19.08 14.78 0.53
N ARG A 335 -19.88 13.88 1.12
CA ARG A 335 -19.98 13.68 2.58
C ARG A 335 -18.97 12.63 3.05
N VAL A 336 -17.76 13.08 3.38
CA VAL A 336 -16.71 12.22 3.94
C VAL A 336 -16.90 12.08 5.46
N SER A 337 -16.67 10.88 6.02
CA SER A 337 -16.64 10.67 7.47
C SER A 337 -15.24 10.31 7.96
N LEU A 338 -14.88 10.72 9.19
CA LEU A 338 -13.62 10.34 9.84
C LEU A 338 -13.45 8.80 9.91
N ARG A 339 -14.57 8.10 10.13
CA ARG A 339 -14.64 6.63 10.21
C ARG A 339 -14.26 5.96 8.88
N SER A 340 -14.72 6.53 7.76
CA SER A 340 -14.35 6.06 6.41
C SER A 340 -12.91 6.45 6.01
N ILE A 341 -12.38 7.59 6.47
CA ILE A 341 -10.96 7.97 6.23
C ILE A 341 -10.03 6.98 6.97
N ALA A 342 -10.34 6.68 8.24
CA ALA A 342 -9.62 5.70 9.04
C ALA A 342 -9.83 4.23 8.59
N GLY A 343 -10.67 4.00 7.58
CA GLY A 343 -10.99 2.68 7.02
C GLY A 343 -11.72 1.73 7.97
N LEU A 344 -12.34 2.25 9.04
CA LEU A 344 -13.00 1.45 10.07
C LEU A 344 -14.27 0.74 9.57
N ASP A 345 -14.87 1.21 8.46
CA ASP A 345 -15.98 0.49 7.80
C ASP A 345 -15.51 -0.71 6.97
N ALA A 346 -14.29 -0.67 6.44
CA ALA A 346 -13.69 -1.81 5.75
C ALA A 346 -13.39 -2.96 6.73
N LEU A 347 -12.88 -2.65 7.93
CA LEU A 347 -12.70 -3.62 9.02
C LEU A 347 -13.96 -4.44 9.31
N GLY A 348 -15.13 -3.79 9.34
CA GLY A 348 -16.42 -4.45 9.59
C GLY A 348 -16.85 -5.44 8.49
N GLN A 349 -16.31 -5.32 7.27
CA GLN A 349 -16.58 -6.24 6.16
C GLN A 349 -15.46 -7.28 5.96
N LEU A 350 -14.21 -6.92 6.29
CA LEU A 350 -13.02 -7.74 6.05
C LEU A 350 -12.64 -8.65 7.23
N GLY A 351 -13.24 -8.43 8.41
CA GLY A 351 -12.83 -9.00 9.69
C GLY A 351 -13.02 -10.52 9.86
N ASP A 352 -12.32 -11.33 9.06
CA ASP A 352 -12.13 -12.76 9.30
C ASP A 352 -10.79 -13.05 10.01
N ARG A 353 -10.68 -14.24 10.61
CA ARG A 353 -9.47 -14.64 11.38
C ARG A 353 -8.18 -14.58 10.53
N PRO A 354 -8.14 -15.03 9.27
CA PRO A 354 -7.03 -14.77 8.36
C PRO A 354 -6.65 -13.29 8.20
N PHE A 355 -7.62 -12.39 8.00
CA PHE A 355 -7.35 -10.96 7.81
C PHE A 355 -6.78 -10.33 9.09
N TYR A 356 -7.33 -10.63 10.27
CA TYR A 356 -6.76 -10.14 11.53
C TYR A 356 -5.34 -10.65 11.80
N VAL A 357 -5.04 -11.93 11.47
CA VAL A 357 -3.68 -12.47 11.57
C VAL A 357 -2.72 -11.80 10.59
N PHE A 358 -3.17 -11.51 9.36
CA PHE A 358 -2.39 -10.72 8.40
C PHE A 358 -2.10 -9.31 8.92
N ILE A 359 -3.13 -8.55 9.34
CA ILE A 359 -2.97 -7.18 9.86
C ILE A 359 -2.05 -7.14 11.08
N ALA A 360 -2.16 -8.10 12.01
CA ALA A 360 -1.26 -8.21 13.16
C ALA A 360 0.20 -8.52 12.74
N ALA A 361 0.40 -9.41 11.77
CA ALA A 361 1.74 -9.68 11.21
C ALA A 361 2.31 -8.43 10.51
N SER A 362 1.51 -7.71 9.72
CA SER A 362 1.92 -6.47 9.05
C SER A 362 2.36 -5.39 10.06
N LEU A 363 1.61 -5.22 11.15
CA LEU A 363 1.97 -4.32 12.25
C LEU A 363 3.33 -4.71 12.86
N LEU A 364 3.48 -6.00 13.21
CA LEU A 364 4.69 -6.52 13.87
C LEU A 364 5.95 -6.47 12.98
N LEU A 365 5.82 -6.57 11.66
CA LEU A 365 6.93 -6.45 10.71
C LEU A 365 7.36 -5.01 10.46
N CYS A 366 6.46 -4.04 10.64
CA CYS A 366 6.80 -2.62 10.53
C CYS A 366 7.66 -2.12 11.71
N ILE A 367 7.59 -2.80 12.86
CA ILE A 367 8.42 -2.50 14.04
C ILE A 367 9.93 -2.60 13.73
N PRO A 368 10.48 -3.74 13.29
CA PRO A 368 11.88 -3.83 12.92
C PRO A 368 12.21 -3.12 11.60
N LEU A 369 11.22 -2.85 10.72
CA LEU A 369 11.45 -2.04 9.52
C LEU A 369 11.81 -0.59 9.85
N ALA A 370 11.17 0.02 10.86
CA ALA A 370 11.58 1.34 11.33
C ALA A 370 13.01 1.34 11.91
N ALA A 371 13.39 0.26 12.62
CA ALA A 371 14.76 0.07 13.08
C ALA A 371 15.75 -0.01 11.91
N TYR A 372 15.41 -0.71 10.82
CA TYR A 372 16.22 -0.76 9.60
C TYR A 372 16.44 0.62 8.98
N TYR A 373 15.37 1.41 8.76
CA TYR A 373 15.52 2.73 8.15
C TYR A 373 16.38 3.70 8.99
N ASN A 374 16.28 3.65 10.33
CA ASN A 374 17.15 4.44 11.19
C ASN A 374 18.59 3.92 11.23
N PHE A 375 18.78 2.65 11.62
CA PHE A 375 20.09 2.17 12.08
C PHE A 375 20.98 1.60 10.96
N THR A 376 20.45 1.23 9.78
CA THR A 376 21.29 0.68 8.70
C THR A 376 22.31 1.69 8.18
N GLN A 377 21.99 2.98 8.12
CA GLN A 377 22.94 4.02 7.72
C GLN A 377 24.05 4.25 8.76
N ILE A 378 23.72 4.18 10.07
CA ILE A 378 24.71 4.28 11.16
C ILE A 378 25.62 3.05 11.17
N PHE A 379 25.03 1.85 11.01
CA PHE A 379 25.75 0.59 10.89
C PHE A 379 26.72 0.59 9.70
N LEU A 380 26.29 1.06 8.53
CA LEU A 380 27.16 1.23 7.35
C LEU A 380 28.34 2.17 7.64
N GLY A 381 28.11 3.31 8.28
CA GLY A 381 29.18 4.22 8.70
C GLY A 381 30.16 3.55 9.66
N SER A 382 29.67 2.84 10.67
CA SER A 382 30.51 2.10 11.63
C SER A 382 31.28 0.93 11.00
N ALA A 383 30.79 0.38 9.88
CA ALA A 383 31.46 -0.62 9.06
C ALA A 383 32.46 -0.03 8.04
N GLY A 384 32.75 1.27 8.11
CA GLY A 384 33.70 1.96 7.23
C GLY A 384 33.16 2.31 5.84
N VAL A 385 31.86 2.16 5.59
CA VAL A 385 31.25 2.53 4.30
C VAL A 385 31.06 4.04 4.26
N THR A 386 31.83 4.73 3.42
CA THR A 386 31.75 6.20 3.26
C THR A 386 30.58 6.65 2.36
N LYS A 387 30.14 5.78 1.43
CA LYS A 387 29.12 6.10 0.40
C LYS A 387 27.71 5.64 0.81
N ILE A 388 27.30 6.05 2.01
CA ILE A 388 26.18 5.46 2.78
C ILE A 388 24.83 5.58 2.05
N ALA A 389 24.54 6.73 1.43
CA ALA A 389 23.28 6.92 0.70
C ALA A 389 23.23 6.04 -0.56
N ALA A 390 24.29 6.04 -1.37
CA ALA A 390 24.40 5.22 -2.58
C ALA A 390 24.39 3.71 -2.28
N THR A 391 25.09 3.23 -1.24
CA THR A 391 25.07 1.81 -0.88
C THR A 391 23.67 1.33 -0.50
N GLN A 392 22.84 2.16 0.15
CA GLN A 392 21.44 1.80 0.44
C GLN A 392 20.55 1.72 -0.81
N THR A 393 20.89 2.42 -1.92
CA THR A 393 20.12 2.31 -3.18
C THR A 393 20.13 0.91 -3.79
N LEU A 394 21.08 0.05 -3.44
CA LEU A 394 21.10 -1.36 -3.86
C LEU A 394 19.81 -2.09 -3.45
N GLY A 395 19.20 -1.73 -2.31
CA GLY A 395 17.91 -2.28 -1.89
C GLY A 395 16.77 -1.88 -2.83
N GLN A 396 16.78 -0.63 -3.31
CA GLN A 396 15.79 -0.07 -4.24
C GLN A 396 15.93 -0.63 -5.66
N ILE A 397 17.17 -0.90 -6.09
CA ILE A 397 17.49 -1.60 -7.33
C ILE A 397 16.98 -3.06 -7.26
N SER A 398 17.17 -3.71 -6.11
CA SER A 398 16.65 -5.07 -5.88
C SER A 398 15.12 -5.12 -5.86
N GLU A 399 14.44 -4.19 -5.18
CA GLU A 399 12.96 -4.03 -5.24
C GLU A 399 12.49 -3.88 -6.69
N THR A 400 13.15 -3.03 -7.48
CA THR A 400 12.81 -2.88 -8.91
C THR A 400 12.91 -4.21 -9.67
N GLY A 401 13.91 -5.04 -9.36
CA GLY A 401 14.05 -6.39 -9.93
C GLY A 401 12.99 -7.39 -9.44
N PHE A 402 12.70 -7.45 -8.14
CA PHE A 402 11.73 -8.39 -7.58
C PHE A 402 10.28 -8.03 -7.93
N MET A 403 9.95 -6.74 -8.03
CA MET A 403 8.68 -6.24 -8.54
C MET A 403 8.41 -6.70 -9.99
N LEU A 404 9.43 -6.68 -10.85
CA LEU A 404 9.33 -7.22 -12.22
C LEU A 404 9.18 -8.74 -12.26
N LEU A 405 9.76 -9.47 -11.29
CA LEU A 405 9.65 -10.92 -11.18
C LEU A 405 8.33 -11.39 -10.51
N MET A 406 7.60 -10.50 -9.83
CA MET A 406 6.38 -10.86 -9.09
C MET A 406 5.32 -11.63 -9.90
N PRO A 407 5.01 -11.34 -11.17
CA PRO A 407 4.02 -12.12 -11.93
C PRO A 407 4.37 -13.62 -12.01
N LEU A 408 5.65 -13.94 -12.19
CA LEU A 408 6.16 -15.32 -12.19
C LEU A 408 6.12 -15.94 -10.79
N MET A 409 6.39 -15.14 -9.75
CA MET A 409 6.30 -15.59 -8.35
C MET A 409 4.85 -15.85 -7.93
N PHE A 410 3.89 -15.02 -8.32
CA PHE A 410 2.47 -15.26 -8.08
C PHE A 410 1.97 -16.54 -8.75
N ALA A 411 2.43 -16.83 -9.98
CA ALA A 411 2.06 -18.05 -10.69
C ALA A 411 2.62 -19.34 -10.05
N ARG A 412 3.79 -19.28 -9.39
CA ARG A 412 4.46 -20.46 -8.79
C ARG A 412 4.23 -20.63 -7.28
N LEU A 413 4.18 -19.53 -6.55
CA LEU A 413 4.14 -19.50 -5.07
C LEU A 413 2.75 -19.09 -4.57
N GLY A 414 2.17 -18.06 -5.17
CA GLY A 414 0.92 -17.44 -4.72
C GLY A 414 1.06 -16.69 -3.39
N VAL A 415 0.04 -15.88 -3.08
CA VAL A 415 0.02 -14.89 -1.98
C VAL A 415 0.60 -15.42 -0.66
N LYS A 416 0.09 -16.55 -0.14
CA LYS A 416 0.53 -17.07 1.17
C LYS A 416 2.01 -17.44 1.21
N ARG A 417 2.55 -18.07 0.15
CA ARG A 417 3.97 -18.47 0.12
C ARG A 417 4.89 -17.27 -0.09
N MET A 418 4.47 -16.27 -0.87
CA MET A 418 5.21 -15.01 -1.00
C MET A 418 5.30 -14.28 0.35
N LEU A 419 4.18 -14.07 1.05
CA LEU A 419 4.19 -13.46 2.40
C LEU A 419 5.15 -14.19 3.36
N MET A 420 5.13 -15.53 3.37
CA MET A 420 6.05 -16.32 4.21
C MET A 420 7.52 -16.21 3.78
N ALA A 421 7.80 -16.12 2.48
CA ALA A 421 9.15 -15.93 1.95
C ALA A 421 9.70 -14.53 2.25
N GLY A 422 8.86 -13.48 2.18
CA GLY A 422 9.23 -12.11 2.58
C GLY A 422 9.57 -12.03 4.08
N MET A 423 8.77 -12.69 4.95
CA MET A 423 9.08 -12.80 6.38
C MET A 423 10.39 -13.58 6.64
N ALA A 424 10.63 -14.68 5.93
CA ALA A 424 11.87 -15.44 6.04
C ALA A 424 13.10 -14.64 5.57
N ALA A 425 12.98 -13.88 4.47
CA ALA A 425 14.01 -12.97 3.98
C ALA A 425 14.33 -11.87 5.00
N TRP A 426 13.34 -11.39 5.76
CA TRP A 426 13.53 -10.44 6.85
C TRP A 426 14.36 -11.01 8.01
N VAL A 427 14.03 -12.24 8.45
CA VAL A 427 14.81 -12.94 9.49
C VAL A 427 16.24 -13.17 9.02
N LEU A 428 16.41 -13.62 7.78
CA LEU A 428 17.73 -13.80 7.16
C LEU A 428 18.51 -12.48 7.10
N ARG A 429 17.88 -11.36 6.69
CA ARG A 429 18.50 -10.03 6.65
C ARG A 429 19.06 -9.61 8.01
N TYR A 430 18.30 -9.76 9.08
CA TYR A 430 18.78 -9.37 10.41
C TYR A 430 19.81 -10.35 10.96
N ALA A 431 19.73 -11.65 10.65
CA ALA A 431 20.78 -12.61 10.97
C ALA A 431 22.10 -12.24 10.27
N LEU A 432 22.06 -11.88 8.98
CA LEU A 432 23.23 -11.44 8.19
C LEU A 432 23.88 -10.18 8.79
N PHE A 433 23.08 -9.19 9.23
CA PHE A 433 23.62 -8.00 9.89
C PHE A 433 24.17 -8.31 11.29
N ALA A 434 23.54 -9.21 12.05
CA ALA A 434 23.98 -9.56 13.40
C ALA A 434 25.29 -10.38 13.44
N ILE A 435 25.62 -11.13 12.37
CA ILE A 435 26.85 -11.91 12.27
C ILE A 435 27.97 -11.24 11.44
N ALA A 436 27.72 -10.06 10.87
CA ALA A 436 28.72 -9.34 10.07
C ALA A 436 29.73 -8.62 10.98
N PRO A 437 31.01 -9.05 11.06
CA PRO A 437 31.96 -8.45 11.99
C PRO A 437 32.47 -7.10 11.44
N PRO A 438 32.76 -6.11 12.31
CA PRO A 438 33.42 -4.88 11.90
C PRO A 438 34.71 -5.16 11.13
N GLY A 439 34.83 -4.60 9.92
CA GLY A 439 36.01 -4.71 9.06
C GLY A 439 36.13 -5.97 8.19
N ALA A 440 35.39 -7.06 8.48
CA ALA A 440 35.66 -8.36 7.83
C ALA A 440 34.75 -8.70 6.63
N VAL A 441 33.47 -8.27 6.61
CA VAL A 441 32.47 -8.88 5.72
C VAL A 441 31.47 -7.88 5.10
N PHE A 442 31.90 -7.09 4.11
CA PHE A 442 31.00 -6.20 3.35
C PHE A 442 29.93 -6.98 2.56
N TRP A 443 30.19 -8.21 2.12
CA TRP A 443 29.24 -8.96 1.26
C TRP A 443 28.00 -9.47 2.00
N LEU A 444 28.07 -9.85 3.29
CA LEU A 444 26.85 -10.17 4.05
C LEU A 444 25.99 -8.91 4.27
N ILE A 445 26.61 -7.73 4.44
CA ILE A 445 25.90 -6.45 4.52
C ILE A 445 25.24 -6.12 3.17
N ALA A 446 25.97 -6.28 2.05
CA ALA A 446 25.43 -6.08 0.71
C ALA A 446 24.27 -7.05 0.39
N ILE A 447 24.38 -8.33 0.77
CA ILE A 447 23.28 -9.30 0.63
C ILE A 447 22.09 -8.91 1.51
N GLY A 448 22.32 -8.47 2.76
CA GLY A 448 21.27 -7.97 3.65
C GLY A 448 20.52 -6.75 3.08
N ILE A 449 21.22 -5.84 2.39
CA ILE A 449 20.62 -4.71 1.69
C ILE A 449 19.88 -5.18 0.42
N LEU A 450 20.46 -6.09 -0.37
CA LEU A 450 19.80 -6.65 -1.56
C LEU A 450 18.54 -7.48 -1.22
N LEU A 451 18.48 -8.10 -0.04
CA LEU A 451 17.26 -8.76 0.45
C LEU A 451 16.10 -7.79 0.70
N HIS A 452 16.30 -6.46 0.66
CA HIS A 452 15.23 -5.48 0.81
C HIS A 452 14.10 -5.69 -0.20
N GLY A 453 14.41 -5.96 -1.48
CA GLY A 453 13.38 -6.22 -2.50
C GLY A 453 12.48 -7.40 -2.14
N VAL A 454 13.08 -8.54 -1.73
CA VAL A 454 12.32 -9.72 -1.28
C VAL A 454 11.50 -9.41 -0.02
N CYS A 455 12.05 -8.69 0.95
CA CYS A 455 11.32 -8.29 2.16
C CYS A 455 10.11 -7.41 1.81
N TYR A 456 10.30 -6.45 0.90
CA TYR A 456 9.33 -5.40 0.61
C TYR A 456 8.24 -5.83 -0.38
N ASP A 457 8.59 -6.37 -1.54
CA ASP A 457 7.62 -6.77 -2.58
C ASP A 457 6.75 -7.96 -2.13
N PHE A 458 7.39 -9.00 -1.60
CA PHE A 458 6.70 -10.22 -1.20
C PHE A 458 5.87 -10.03 0.08
N PHE A 459 6.04 -8.91 0.79
CA PHE A 459 5.21 -8.55 1.93
C PHE A 459 4.24 -7.40 1.66
N PHE A 460 4.71 -6.18 1.36
CA PHE A 460 3.84 -5.02 1.21
C PHE A 460 3.00 -5.06 -0.07
N VAL A 461 3.62 -5.27 -1.24
CA VAL A 461 2.87 -5.25 -2.50
C VAL A 461 1.98 -6.50 -2.62
N THR A 462 2.49 -7.64 -2.17
CA THR A 462 1.68 -8.87 -1.99
C THR A 462 0.55 -8.69 -0.97
N GLY A 463 0.79 -7.95 0.11
CA GLY A 463 -0.19 -7.61 1.14
C GLY A 463 -1.28 -6.67 0.63
N GLN A 464 -0.92 -5.64 -0.13
CA GLN A 464 -1.86 -4.78 -0.86
C GLN A 464 -2.74 -5.60 -1.80
N ILE A 465 -2.17 -6.55 -2.56
CA ILE A 465 -2.91 -7.47 -3.44
C ILE A 465 -3.82 -8.43 -2.64
N TYR A 466 -3.43 -8.84 -1.43
CA TYR A 466 -4.28 -9.64 -0.54
C TYR A 466 -5.47 -8.83 0.00
N VAL A 467 -5.23 -7.60 0.49
CA VAL A 467 -6.26 -6.67 0.95
C VAL A 467 -7.24 -6.35 -0.19
N ASP A 468 -6.74 -6.13 -1.40
CA ASP A 468 -7.56 -5.88 -2.58
C ASP A 468 -8.50 -7.05 -2.89
N LYS A 469 -7.95 -8.26 -3.01
CA LYS A 469 -8.70 -9.49 -3.32
C LYS A 469 -9.68 -9.93 -2.23
N ARG A 470 -9.58 -9.35 -1.02
CA ARG A 470 -10.56 -9.53 0.06
C ARG A 470 -11.62 -8.43 0.10
N SER A 471 -11.39 -7.28 -0.55
CA SER A 471 -12.27 -6.11 -0.49
C SER A 471 -13.34 -6.13 -1.58
N THR A 472 -14.55 -5.66 -1.24
CA THR A 472 -15.52 -5.25 -2.26
C THR A 472 -15.07 -3.92 -2.90
N PRO A 473 -15.46 -3.62 -4.16
CA PRO A 473 -15.11 -2.34 -4.79
C PRO A 473 -15.51 -1.10 -3.98
N ALA A 474 -16.59 -1.20 -3.17
CA ALA A 474 -17.09 -0.12 -2.33
C ALA A 474 -16.20 0.20 -1.11
N VAL A 475 -15.44 -0.77 -0.58
CA VAL A 475 -14.53 -0.56 0.57
C VAL A 475 -13.05 -0.71 0.24
N ARG A 476 -12.69 -1.11 -0.98
CA ARG A 476 -11.31 -1.25 -1.47
C ARG A 476 -10.37 -0.10 -1.06
N GLY A 477 -10.76 1.14 -1.34
CA GLY A 477 -9.92 2.31 -1.00
C GLY A 477 -9.72 2.47 0.51
N GLN A 478 -10.80 2.27 1.29
CA GLN A 478 -10.78 2.30 2.75
C GLN A 478 -9.91 1.17 3.35
N ALA A 479 -9.96 -0.01 2.74
CA ALA A 479 -9.18 -1.17 3.16
C ALA A 479 -7.67 -0.98 2.96
N GLN A 480 -7.28 -0.41 1.80
CA GLN A 480 -5.88 -0.05 1.54
C GLN A 480 -5.44 1.09 2.48
N GLY A 481 -6.28 2.11 2.69
CA GLY A 481 -6.03 3.18 3.65
C GLY A 481 -5.79 2.67 5.07
N PHE A 482 -6.64 1.76 5.56
CA PHE A 482 -6.45 1.09 6.86
C PHE A 482 -5.15 0.27 6.91
N HIS A 483 -4.84 -0.51 5.87
CA HIS A 483 -3.60 -1.29 5.81
C HIS A 483 -2.35 -0.39 5.87
N VAL A 484 -2.35 0.73 5.14
CA VAL A 484 -1.27 1.74 5.19
C VAL A 484 -1.19 2.42 6.57
N LEU A 485 -2.34 2.78 7.17
CA LEU A 485 -2.42 3.39 8.50
C LEU A 485 -1.85 2.48 9.60
N VAL A 486 -2.13 1.17 9.54
CA VAL A 486 -1.56 0.19 10.48
C VAL A 486 -0.06 -0.02 10.26
N THR A 487 0.41 -0.03 9.01
CA THR A 487 1.81 -0.34 8.67
C THR A 487 2.72 0.89 8.79
N TYR A 488 2.61 1.80 7.83
CA TYR A 488 3.41 3.03 7.73
C TYR A 488 3.06 4.08 8.78
N GLY A 489 1.86 4.02 9.37
CA GLY A 489 1.51 4.80 10.54
C GLY A 489 1.91 4.09 11.84
N ILE A 490 1.00 3.33 12.42
CA ILE A 490 1.11 2.79 13.79
C ILE A 490 2.33 1.88 13.95
N GLY A 491 2.57 0.95 13.02
CA GLY A 491 3.65 -0.02 13.10
C GLY A 491 5.04 0.60 13.04
N MET A 492 5.26 1.54 12.12
CA MET A 492 6.52 2.29 12.05
C MET A 492 6.71 3.26 13.22
N LEU A 493 5.63 3.90 13.71
CA LEU A 493 5.69 4.77 14.89
C LEU A 493 6.12 4.01 16.16
N VAL A 494 5.48 2.87 16.43
CA VAL A 494 5.88 1.97 17.52
C VAL A 494 7.29 1.44 17.27
N GLY A 495 7.63 1.09 16.03
CA GLY A 495 8.95 0.63 15.63
C GLY A 495 10.08 1.60 15.96
N ALA A 496 9.96 2.86 15.55
CA ALA A 496 10.96 3.88 15.79
C ALA A 496 11.16 4.13 17.29
N GLN A 497 10.08 4.23 18.06
CA GLN A 497 10.14 4.43 19.50
C GLN A 497 10.72 3.22 20.25
N VAL A 498 10.31 1.99 19.91
CA VAL A 498 10.87 0.77 20.54
C VAL A 498 12.35 0.61 20.19
N ALA A 499 12.71 0.77 18.91
CA ALA A 499 14.09 0.58 18.47
C ALA A 499 15.03 1.68 19.00
N GLY A 500 14.57 2.93 19.07
CA GLY A 500 15.29 4.02 19.73
C GLY A 500 15.55 3.75 21.21
N ASN A 501 14.53 3.32 21.95
CA ASN A 501 14.68 2.96 23.37
C ASN A 501 15.61 1.75 23.59
N VAL A 502 15.62 0.75 22.71
CA VAL A 502 16.56 -0.38 22.77
C VAL A 502 18.00 0.09 22.48
N TYR A 503 18.20 0.84 21.40
CA TYR A 503 19.52 1.35 20.99
C TYR A 503 20.13 2.25 22.07
N ASN A 504 19.36 3.18 22.63
CA ASN A 504 19.83 4.10 23.68
C ASN A 504 20.21 3.37 24.97
N ARG A 505 19.53 2.25 25.31
CA ARG A 505 19.94 1.39 26.44
C ARG A 505 21.24 0.66 26.17
N MET A 506 21.49 0.25 24.93
CA MET A 506 22.76 -0.39 24.55
C MET A 506 23.92 0.62 24.54
N LEU A 507 23.70 1.84 24.03
CA LEU A 507 24.66 2.95 24.14
C LEU A 507 25.00 3.27 25.60
N GLY A 508 23.99 3.48 26.44
CA GLY A 508 24.19 3.76 27.88
C GLY A 508 24.88 2.62 28.63
N GLY A 509 24.68 1.37 28.19
CA GLY A 509 25.42 0.21 28.68
C GLY A 509 26.91 0.26 28.30
N VAL A 510 27.22 0.56 27.04
CA VAL A 510 28.62 0.72 26.59
C VAL A 510 29.33 1.85 27.33
N ALA A 511 28.68 3.00 27.50
CA ALA A 511 29.21 4.14 28.27
C ALA A 511 29.33 3.90 29.79
N SER A 512 28.99 2.70 30.28
CA SER A 512 29.24 2.26 31.67
C SER A 512 30.32 1.18 31.77
N LEU A 513 30.96 0.84 30.65
CA LEU A 513 32.03 -0.17 30.50
C LEU A 513 33.35 0.43 29.98
N THR A 514 33.38 1.76 29.78
CA THR A 514 34.51 2.58 29.31
C THR A 514 34.78 3.71 30.29
#